data_AF-A0A8X6QGM1-F1
#
_entry.id   AF-A0A8X6QGM1-F1
#
_cell.length_a   1.000
_cell.length_b   1.000
_cell.length_c   1.000
_cell.angle_alpha   90.00
_cell.angle_beta   90.00
_cell.angle_gamma   90.00
#
_symmetry.space_group_name_H-M   'P 1'
#
loop_
_entity.id
_entity.type
_entity.pdbx_description
1 polymer ?
#
loop_
_entity_poly.entity_id
_entity_poly.type
_entity_poly.pdbx_seq_one_letter_code
_entity_poly.pdbx_strand_id
1 'polypeptide(L)'
;MMRSDLVITISLLSAVDLWKIESLMNILKILKAIQSRPIPLFFVNKVPARHAGSSINEALMFFGQNNMYPDFILQSVIKERDILNHSIKFGKGVIELCPTG
;
A
#
# COMPACT_ATOMS: atom_id res chain seq x y z
N MET A 1 -11.30 9.24 6.65
CA MET A 1 -11.31 9.62 5.23
C MET A 1 -11.79 11.03 4.97
N MET A 2 -12.95 11.47 5.47
CA MET A 2 -13.51 12.79 5.09
C MET A 2 -12.66 14.03 5.47
N ARG A 3 -11.61 13.87 6.28
CA ARG A 3 -10.65 14.92 6.63
C ARG A 3 -9.22 14.59 6.15
N SER A 4 -9.05 13.51 5.41
CA SER A 4 -7.74 13.03 5.00
C SER A 4 -7.26 13.84 3.81
N ASP A 5 -6.04 14.38 3.90
CA ASP A 5 -5.44 15.13 2.79
C ASP A 5 -4.84 14.21 1.71
N LEU A 6 -4.55 12.96 2.09
CA LEU A 6 -4.05 11.89 1.24
C LEU A 6 -4.44 10.53 1.84
N VAL A 7 -4.36 9.48 1.03
CA VAL A 7 -4.57 8.10 1.48
C VAL A 7 -3.37 7.26 1.09
N ILE A 8 -2.74 6.63 2.07
CA ILE A 8 -1.71 5.61 1.83
C ILE A 8 -2.35 4.26 2.08
N THR A 9 -2.29 3.39 1.09
CA THR A 9 -2.75 2.01 1.22
C THR A 9 -1.58 1.06 1.00
N ILE A 10 -1.40 0.15 1.96
CA ILE A 10 -0.42 -0.93 1.90
C ILE A 10 -1.22 -2.19 1.56
N SER A 11 -0.88 -2.86 0.46
CA SER A 11 -1.54 -4.11 0.10
C SER A 11 -0.53 -5.14 -0.39
N LEU A 12 -0.90 -6.40 -0.16
CA LEU A 12 -0.27 -7.53 -0.81
C LEU A 12 -0.54 -7.48 -2.32
N LEU A 13 0.30 -8.19 -3.07
CA LEU A 13 0.28 -8.21 -4.53
C LEU A 13 -0.57 -9.35 -5.12
N SER A 14 -1.41 -9.98 -4.30
CA SER A 14 -2.36 -10.98 -4.79
C SER A 14 -3.49 -10.29 -5.56
N ALA A 15 -4.01 -10.93 -6.61
CA ALA A 15 -5.11 -10.38 -7.40
C ALA A 15 -6.34 -10.00 -6.53
N VAL A 16 -6.66 -10.83 -5.53
CA VAL A 16 -7.77 -10.59 -4.58
C VAL A 16 -7.54 -9.31 -3.77
N ASP A 17 -6.31 -9.08 -3.31
CA ASP A 17 -5.99 -7.88 -2.54
C ASP A 17 -5.91 -6.64 -3.41
N LEU A 18 -5.37 -6.76 -4.64
CA LEU A 18 -5.34 -5.66 -5.60
C LEU A 18 -6.75 -5.23 -6.01
N TRP A 19 -7.73 -6.14 -6.07
CA TRP A 19 -9.14 -5.79 -6.34
C TRP A 19 -9.75 -4.88 -5.27
N LYS A 20 -9.31 -5.00 -4.02
CA LYS A 20 -9.76 -4.10 -2.94
C LYS A 20 -9.31 -2.67 -3.18
N ILE A 21 -8.21 -2.46 -3.92
CA ILE A 21 -7.73 -1.13 -4.30
C ILE A 21 -8.70 -0.46 -5.27
N GLU A 22 -9.30 -1.21 -6.20
CA GLU A 22 -10.34 -0.68 -7.09
C GLU A 22 -11.52 -0.11 -6.31
N SER A 23 -12.02 -0.89 -5.34
CA SER A 23 -13.11 -0.46 -4.46
C SER A 23 -12.76 0.83 -3.71
N LEU A 24 -11.53 0.93 -3.21
CA LEU A 24 -11.00 2.12 -2.56
C LEU A 24 -10.94 3.32 -3.51
N MET A 25 -10.45 3.12 -4.74
CA MET A 25 -10.40 4.16 -5.77
C MET A 25 -11.81 4.70 -6.09
N ASN A 26 -12.80 3.81 -6.18
CA ASN A 26 -14.18 4.21 -6.44
C ASN A 26 -14.76 5.03 -5.27
N ILE A 27 -14.49 4.65 -4.03
CA ILE A 27 -14.86 5.44 -2.86
C ILE A 27 -14.20 6.83 -2.90
N LEU A 28 -12.92 6.91 -3.26
CA LEU A 28 -12.21 8.18 -3.36
C LEU A 28 -12.73 9.07 -4.49
N LYS A 29 -13.15 8.51 -5.61
CA LYS A 29 -13.83 9.25 -6.69
C LYS A 29 -15.14 9.87 -6.19
N ILE A 30 -15.94 9.10 -5.45
CA ILE A 30 -17.20 9.58 -4.85
C ILE A 30 -16.91 10.70 -3.84
N LEU A 31 -15.93 10.51 -2.95
CA LEU A 31 -15.54 11.53 -1.97
C LEU A 31 -15.03 12.81 -2.64
N LYS A 32 -14.23 12.68 -3.70
CA LYS A 32 -13.76 13.83 -4.50
C LYS A 32 -14.94 14.61 -5.10
N ALA A 33 -15.96 13.92 -5.60
CA ALA A 33 -17.15 14.58 -6.15
C ALA A 33 -17.94 15.33 -5.06
N ILE A 34 -18.10 14.74 -3.87
CA ILE A 34 -18.84 15.35 -2.76
C ILE A 34 -18.08 16.54 -2.17
N GLN A 35 -16.77 16.40 -1.97
CA GLN A 35 -15.96 17.39 -1.26
C GLN A 35 -15.28 18.41 -2.19
N SER A 36 -15.42 18.23 -3.51
CA SER A 36 -14.76 19.06 -4.54
C SER A 36 -13.25 19.22 -4.32
N ARG A 37 -12.63 18.19 -3.75
CA ARG A 37 -11.23 18.19 -3.35
C ARG A 37 -10.56 16.88 -3.76
N PRO A 38 -9.37 16.92 -4.39
CA PRO A 38 -8.62 15.70 -4.67
C PRO A 38 -8.07 15.10 -3.36
N ILE A 39 -8.20 13.79 -3.22
CA ILE A 39 -7.57 12.99 -2.15
C ILE A 39 -6.72 11.93 -2.86
N PRO A 40 -5.40 12.18 -3.05
CA PRO A 40 -4.54 11.28 -3.80
C PRO A 40 -4.36 9.95 -3.08
N LEU A 41 -4.38 8.85 -3.84
CA LEU A 41 -4.12 7.50 -3.39
C LEU A 41 -2.68 7.08 -3.68
N PHE A 42 -1.92 6.83 -2.61
CA PHE A 42 -0.59 6.25 -2.64
C PHE A 42 -0.67 4.75 -2.36
N PHE A 43 -0.23 3.95 -3.31
CA PHE A 43 -0.12 2.51 -3.18
C PHE A 43 1.29 2.09 -2.79
N VAL A 44 1.41 1.30 -1.72
CA VAL A 44 2.66 0.71 -1.24
C VAL A 44 2.60 -0.80 -1.42
N ASN A 45 3.57 -1.32 -2.18
CA ASN A 45 3.70 -2.75 -2.40
C ASN A 45 4.21 -3.45 -1.14
N LYS A 46 3.38 -4.32 -0.55
CA LYS A 46 3.83 -5.28 0.47
C LYS A 46 4.20 -6.58 -0.23
N VAL A 47 5.47 -6.95 -0.14
CA VAL A 47 6.05 -8.04 -0.95
C VAL A 47 6.65 -9.13 -0.07
N PRO A 48 6.68 -10.38 -0.55
CA PRO A 48 7.43 -11.44 0.11
C PRO A 48 8.93 -11.08 0.19
N ALA A 49 9.62 -11.67 1.18
CA ALA A 49 11.05 -11.52 1.35
C ALA A 49 11.86 -11.98 0.12
N ARG A 50 11.36 -12.99 -0.60
CA ARG A 50 11.93 -13.57 -1.82
C ARG A 50 11.03 -13.25 -3.01
N HIS A 51 11.59 -13.12 -4.21
CA HIS A 51 10.85 -12.86 -5.46
C HIS A 51 10.06 -11.54 -5.52
N ALA A 52 10.45 -10.53 -4.73
CA ALA A 52 9.77 -9.22 -4.72
C ALA A 52 9.62 -8.60 -6.13
N GLY A 53 10.63 -8.72 -6.99
CA GLY A 53 10.61 -8.14 -8.34
C GLY A 53 9.53 -8.73 -9.25
N SER A 54 9.35 -10.05 -9.27
CA SER A 54 8.33 -10.68 -10.10
C SER A 54 6.92 -10.33 -9.61
N SER A 55 6.69 -10.34 -8.30
CA SER A 55 5.40 -9.98 -7.73
C SER A 55 5.00 -8.53 -8.04
N ILE A 56 5.97 -7.59 -8.02
CA ILE A 56 5.71 -6.19 -8.39
C ILE A 56 5.30 -6.09 -9.87
N ASN A 57 6.02 -6.78 -10.75
CA ASN A 57 5.70 -6.78 -12.19
C ASN A 57 4.31 -7.38 -12.45
N GLU A 58 3.96 -8.48 -11.79
CA GLU A 58 2.63 -9.08 -11.86
C GLU A 58 1.53 -8.10 -11.40
N ALA A 59 1.75 -7.37 -10.30
CA ALA A 59 0.81 -6.37 -9.82
C ALA A 59 0.66 -5.19 -10.80
N LEU A 60 1.76 -4.70 -11.39
CA LEU A 60 1.73 -3.64 -12.40
C LEU A 60 0.99 -4.08 -13.66
N MET A 61 1.21 -5.33 -14.11
CA MET A 61 0.46 -5.90 -15.23
C MET A 61 -1.03 -6.02 -14.90
N PHE A 62 -1.36 -6.46 -13.69
CA PHE A 62 -2.75 -6.56 -13.23
C PHE A 62 -3.46 -5.21 -13.23
N PHE A 63 -2.79 -4.15 -12.75
CA PHE A 63 -3.31 -2.78 -12.83
C PHE A 63 -3.55 -2.34 -14.26
N GLY A 64 -2.58 -2.57 -15.16
CA GLY A 64 -2.68 -2.22 -16.57
C GLY A 64 -3.81 -2.97 -17.30
N GLN A 65 -3.95 -4.28 -17.07
CA GLN A 65 -4.97 -5.11 -17.71
C GLN A 65 -6.39 -4.74 -17.29
N ASN A 66 -6.55 -4.25 -16.06
CA ASN A 66 -7.86 -3.94 -15.48
C ASN A 66 -8.16 -2.42 -15.44
N ASN A 67 -7.35 -1.60 -16.12
CA ASN A 67 -7.50 -0.14 -16.16
C ASN A 67 -7.57 0.53 -14.77
N MET A 68 -6.81 -0.01 -13.81
CA MET A 68 -6.71 0.52 -12.46
C MET A 68 -5.43 1.33 -12.31
N TYR A 69 -5.57 2.62 -12.08
CA TYR A 69 -4.43 3.54 -11.98
C TYR A 69 -4.51 4.34 -10.67
N PRO A 70 -3.90 3.85 -9.58
CA PRO A 70 -3.68 4.67 -8.38
C PRO A 70 -2.92 5.95 -8.76
N ASP A 71 -3.16 7.06 -8.05
CA ASP A 71 -2.48 8.33 -8.34
C ASP A 71 -0.95 8.18 -8.23
N PHE A 72 -0.49 7.39 -7.26
CA PHE A 72 0.92 7.07 -7.07
C PHE A 72 1.14 5.61 -6.68
N ILE A 73 2.08 4.95 -7.35
CA ILE A 73 2.62 3.64 -6.92
C ILE A 73 4.03 3.90 -6.41
N LEU A 74 4.26 3.68 -5.12
CA LEU A 74 5.58 3.90 -4.52
C LEU A 74 6.56 2.81 -4.97
N GLN A 75 7.74 3.24 -5.39
CA GLN A 75 8.86 2.35 -5.75
C GLN A 75 9.42 1.62 -4.52
N SER A 76 9.33 2.25 -3.35
CA SER A 76 9.68 1.63 -2.07
C SER A 76 8.67 0.54 -1.72
N VAL A 77 9.20 -0.60 -1.27
CA VAL A 77 8.39 -1.78 -0.92
C VAL A 77 8.58 -2.16 0.55
N ILE A 78 7.52 -2.66 1.16
CA ILE A 78 7.58 -3.25 2.50
C ILE A 78 7.76 -4.74 2.34
N LYS A 79 8.97 -5.24 2.57
CA LYS A 79 9.26 -6.67 2.58
C LYS A 79 8.76 -7.30 3.87
N GLU A 80 8.06 -8.42 3.77
CA GLU A 80 7.69 -9.20 4.94
C GLU A 80 8.94 -9.75 5.63
N ARG A 81 9.09 -9.45 6.92
CA ARG A 81 10.23 -9.81 7.75
C ARG A 81 9.75 -10.06 9.17
N ASP A 82 10.32 -11.06 9.84
CA ASP A 82 9.98 -11.38 11.23
C ASP A 82 10.28 -10.25 12.21
N ILE A 83 11.27 -9.40 11.89
CA ILE A 83 11.64 -8.25 12.74
C ILE A 83 10.48 -7.25 12.91
N LEU A 84 9.58 -7.13 11.94
CA LEU A 84 8.39 -6.27 12.05
C LEU A 84 7.42 -6.82 13.10
N ASN A 85 7.25 -8.14 13.15
CA ASN A 85 6.41 -8.78 14.17
C ASN A 85 7.03 -8.66 15.56
N HIS A 86 8.36 -8.69 15.67
CA HIS A 86 9.06 -8.47 16.93
C HIS A 86 8.94 -7.03 17.40
N SER A 87 9.07 -6.04 16.51
CA SER A 87 8.98 -4.62 16.88
C SER A 87 7.61 -4.24 17.45
N ILE A 88 6.53 -4.83 16.91
CA ILE A 88 5.16 -4.67 17.40
C ILE A 88 5.04 -5.08 18.88
N LYS A 89 5.70 -6.17 19.30
CA LYS A 89 5.69 -6.61 20.70
C LYS A 89 6.23 -5.56 21.67
N PHE A 90 7.13 -4.70 21.19
CA PHE A 90 7.74 -3.64 21.99
C PHE A 90 7.04 -2.29 21.83
N GLY A 91 5.98 -2.20 21.03
CA GLY A 91 5.34 -0.93 20.68
C GLY A 91 6.29 0.04 19.97
N LYS A 92 7.35 -0.48 19.34
CA LYS A 92 8.44 0.30 18.74
C LYS A 92 8.48 0.13 17.23
N GLY A 93 8.91 1.18 16.54
CA GLY A 93 9.35 1.09 15.15
C GLY A 93 10.62 0.26 15.03
N VAL A 94 10.84 -0.39 13.86
CA VAL A 94 12.08 -1.15 13.62
C VAL A 94 13.33 -0.27 13.78
N ILE A 95 13.22 1.02 13.43
CA ILE A 95 14.31 2.00 13.60
C ILE A 95 14.62 2.32 15.07
N GLU A 96 13.71 2.00 15.99
CA GLU A 96 13.83 2.26 17.43
C GLU A 96 14.32 1.03 18.20
N LEU A 97 14.45 -0.12 17.51
CA LEU A 97 15.07 -1.33 18.05
C LEU A 97 16.61 -1.19 18.03
N CYS A 98 17.13 -0.23 18.78
CA CYS A 98 18.55 -0.23 19.11
C CYS A 98 18.81 -1.20 20.27
N PRO A 99 19.91 -1.96 20.26
CA PRO A 99 20.35 -2.67 21.45
C PRO A 99 20.59 -1.64 22.55
N THR A 100 19.77 -1.70 23.58
CA THR A 100 20.10 -1.10 24.87
C THR A 100 20.94 -2.17 25.56
N GLY A 101 22.21 -1.85 25.83
CA GLY A 101 23.22 -2.80 26.30
C GLY A 101 22.85 -3.56 27.56
#